data_AF-A0A517YVG3-F1
#
_entry.id   AF-A0A517YVG3-F1
#
_cell.length_a   1.000
_cell.length_b   1.000
_cell.length_c   1.000
_cell.angle_alpha   90.00
_cell.angle_beta   90.00
_cell.angle_gamma   90.00
#
_symmetry.space_group_name_H-M   'P 1'
#
loop_
_entity.id
_entity.type
_entity.pdbx_description
1 polymer ?
#
loop_
_entity_poly.entity_id
_entity_poly.type
_entity_poly.pdbx_seq_one_letter_code
_entity_poly.pdbx_strand_id
1 'polypeptide(L)'
;MKTSYVVPMICVIVIAAALTQYYIGQPADLPTNETNETVLRRIELRDDFSSFIQHTNADIEKRDEIYSTIISDWLEKKHQAGFWKIHEKTLFRVLNGREPAQGFMDGCFEIKLGEVPSDIAAIDKIGSELIDYADDLAERGDGLNAYHIGHIVFVWGYDLLQRNTMLDARLQGLWMLNAGGNVMFKMLRQYPKISAKVEIDENVLLELSDHVSEIDQRWSKKLLLVRSVTPHLGDLMHIAEKDEDLTFRIEGVLRLGLFQHAAKSRGNLWKMQQLIESAQKDENILIQKAGHRAAAFSLNDAKVFQ
;
A
#
# COMPACT_ATOMS: atom_id res chain seq x y z
N MET A 1 -54.64 17.91 -39.84
CA MET A 1 -53.27 17.56 -39.38
C MET A 1 -53.37 17.04 -37.95
N LYS A 2 -52.72 15.91 -37.68
CA LYS A 2 -52.86 15.12 -36.43
C LYS A 2 -52.21 15.84 -35.24
N THR A 3 -52.99 16.63 -34.49
CA THR A 3 -52.58 17.28 -33.24
C THR A 3 -52.26 16.29 -32.11
N SER A 4 -52.66 15.01 -32.24
CA SER A 4 -52.41 13.95 -31.25
C SER A 4 -50.94 13.59 -31.01
N TYR A 5 -49.99 14.02 -31.85
CA TYR A 5 -48.56 13.75 -31.65
C TYR A 5 -47.79 14.92 -31.00
N VAL A 6 -48.37 16.12 -30.99
CA VAL A 6 -47.70 17.33 -30.47
C VAL A 6 -47.65 17.31 -28.95
N VAL A 7 -48.75 16.91 -28.30
CA VAL A 7 -48.85 16.84 -26.84
C VAL A 7 -47.86 15.83 -26.22
N PRO A 8 -47.79 14.55 -26.67
CA PRO A 8 -46.81 13.61 -26.11
C PRO A 8 -45.35 14.02 -26.39
N MET A 9 -45.07 14.67 -27.52
CA MET A 9 -43.71 15.16 -27.83
C MET A 9 -43.28 16.30 -26.89
N ILE A 10 -44.19 17.23 -26.58
CA ILE A 10 -43.94 18.30 -25.60
C ILE A 10 -43.72 17.71 -24.20
N CYS A 11 -44.52 16.72 -23.79
CA CYS A 11 -44.33 16.03 -22.50
C CYS A 11 -42.96 15.34 -22.42
N VAL A 12 -42.50 14.66 -23.47
CA VAL A 12 -41.17 14.02 -23.50
C VAL A 12 -40.05 15.06 -23.40
N ILE A 13 -40.16 16.21 -24.09
CA ILE A 13 -39.16 17.28 -24.03
C ILE A 13 -39.12 17.91 -22.64
N VAL A 14 -40.27 18.16 -22.01
CA VAL A 14 -40.33 18.74 -20.66
C VAL A 14 -39.80 17.76 -19.61
N ILE A 15 -40.14 16.46 -19.69
CA ILE A 15 -39.61 15.43 -18.80
C ILE A 15 -38.09 15.29 -19.00
N ALA A 16 -37.62 15.26 -20.25
CA ALA A 16 -36.19 15.25 -20.54
C ALA A 16 -35.50 16.49 -19.97
N ALA A 17 -36.03 17.70 -20.19
CA ALA A 17 -35.47 18.94 -19.65
C ALA A 17 -35.46 18.97 -18.11
N ALA A 18 -36.53 18.50 -17.47
CA ALA A 18 -36.64 18.41 -16.02
C ALA A 18 -35.67 17.37 -15.43
N LEU A 19 -35.54 16.20 -16.05
CA LEU A 19 -34.53 15.20 -15.68
C LEU A 19 -33.13 15.76 -15.91
N THR A 20 -32.89 16.44 -17.02
CA THR A 20 -31.59 17.05 -17.30
C THR A 20 -31.27 18.13 -16.26
N GLN A 21 -32.21 19.01 -15.90
CA GLN A 21 -32.02 20.00 -14.82
C GLN A 21 -31.83 19.36 -13.45
N TYR A 22 -32.56 18.29 -13.15
CA TYR A 22 -32.43 17.53 -11.91
C TYR A 22 -31.04 16.90 -11.79
N TYR A 23 -30.54 16.26 -12.85
CA TYR A 23 -29.18 15.70 -12.89
C TYR A 23 -28.07 16.77 -13.01
N ILE A 24 -28.37 17.95 -13.57
CA ILE A 24 -27.44 19.10 -13.68
C ILE A 24 -27.27 19.82 -12.34
N GLY A 25 -28.33 19.91 -11.52
CA GLY A 25 -28.35 20.69 -10.28
C GLY A 25 -27.96 19.92 -9.01
N GLN A 26 -27.62 18.63 -9.10
CA GLN A 26 -27.22 17.88 -7.92
C GLN A 26 -25.86 18.36 -7.39
N PRO A 27 -25.78 18.77 -6.11
CA PRO A 27 -24.51 19.12 -5.48
C PRO A 27 -23.59 17.90 -5.48
N ALA A 28 -22.27 18.15 -5.34
CA ALA A 28 -21.32 17.06 -5.14
C ALA A 28 -21.67 16.28 -3.86
N ASP A 29 -21.38 14.98 -3.87
CA ASP A 29 -21.59 14.10 -2.73
C ASP A 29 -20.74 14.58 -1.55
N LEU A 30 -21.37 14.72 -0.38
CA LEU A 30 -20.68 15.05 0.86
C LEU A 30 -20.00 13.80 1.43
N PRO A 31 -18.84 13.90 2.11
CA PRO A 31 -18.25 12.75 2.79
C PRO A 31 -19.22 12.16 3.81
N THR A 32 -19.19 10.84 3.95
CA THR A 32 -19.91 10.10 4.99
C THR A 32 -19.17 10.21 6.33
N ASN A 33 -19.80 9.74 7.40
CA ASN A 33 -19.17 9.71 8.73
C ASN A 33 -18.00 8.71 8.83
N GLU A 34 -17.81 7.86 7.81
CA GLU A 34 -16.71 6.91 7.73
C GLU A 34 -15.37 7.63 7.53
N THR A 35 -15.37 8.82 6.90
CA THR A 35 -14.16 9.61 6.66
C THR A 35 -14.05 10.74 7.68
N ASN A 36 -13.49 10.41 8.85
CA ASN A 36 -13.29 11.36 9.96
C ASN A 36 -11.79 11.59 10.25
N GLU A 37 -11.47 12.53 11.15
CA GLU A 37 -10.09 12.88 11.51
C GLU A 37 -9.25 11.68 11.97
N THR A 38 -9.87 10.71 12.67
CA THR A 38 -9.15 9.50 13.12
C THR A 38 -8.77 8.61 11.95
N VAL A 39 -9.65 8.50 10.96
CA VAL A 39 -9.36 7.77 9.73
C VAL A 39 -8.29 8.50 8.94
N LEU A 40 -8.42 9.80 8.69
CA LEU A 40 -7.48 10.56 7.84
C LEU A 40 -6.06 10.70 8.40
N ARG A 41 -5.86 10.49 9.70
CA ARG A 41 -4.56 10.66 10.35
C ARG A 41 -3.48 9.77 9.72
N ARG A 42 -2.24 10.25 9.68
CA ARG A 42 -1.08 9.41 9.35
C ARG A 42 -0.81 8.49 10.53
N ILE A 43 -0.60 7.22 10.23
CA ILE A 43 -0.28 6.22 11.25
C ILE A 43 1.11 5.71 10.91
N GLU A 44 2.02 5.93 11.84
CA GLU A 44 3.39 5.45 11.76
C GLU A 44 3.58 4.37 12.84
N LEU A 45 4.60 3.54 12.66
CA LEU A 45 5.10 2.75 13.77
C LEU A 45 5.66 3.72 14.82
N ARG A 46 5.45 3.44 16.10
CA ARG A 46 6.03 4.29 17.16
C ARG A 46 7.55 4.37 17.01
N ASP A 47 8.09 5.54 17.36
CA ASP A 47 9.53 5.83 17.28
C ASP A 47 10.39 4.91 18.14
N ASP A 48 9.84 4.32 19.21
CA ASP A 48 10.52 3.31 20.04
C ASP A 48 10.70 1.95 19.34
N PHE A 49 9.99 1.68 18.23
CA PHE A 49 10.31 0.56 17.35
C PHE A 49 11.41 0.90 16.33
N SER A 50 11.68 2.18 16.08
CA SER A 50 12.83 2.58 15.26
C SER A 50 14.15 2.32 16.00
N SER A 51 14.18 2.46 17.32
CA SER A 51 15.35 2.13 18.14
C SER A 51 15.58 0.62 18.22
N PHE A 52 14.53 -0.20 18.17
CA PHE A 52 14.61 -1.66 18.01
C PHE A 52 15.37 -2.01 16.72
N ILE A 53 15.01 -1.39 15.58
CA ILE A 53 15.71 -1.53 14.29
C ILE A 53 17.14 -0.97 14.36
N GLN A 54 17.34 0.17 15.02
CA GLN A 54 18.65 0.84 15.14
C GLN A 54 19.64 0.11 16.05
N HIS A 55 19.19 -0.49 17.17
CA HIS A 55 20.03 -1.36 18.01
C HIS A 55 20.48 -2.59 17.23
N THR A 56 19.62 -3.15 16.37
CA THR A 56 20.05 -4.23 15.46
C THR A 56 20.96 -3.75 14.32
N ASN A 57 20.95 -2.46 13.98
CA ASN A 57 21.88 -1.83 13.04
C ASN A 57 23.24 -1.45 13.68
N ALA A 58 23.48 -1.67 14.98
CA ALA A 58 24.77 -1.33 15.59
C ALA A 58 25.89 -2.35 15.28
N ASP A 59 25.54 -3.57 14.87
CA ASP A 59 26.47 -4.66 14.50
C ASP A 59 26.24 -5.11 13.05
N ILE A 60 26.16 -4.14 12.12
CA ILE A 60 25.87 -4.35 10.69
C ILE A 60 26.82 -5.37 10.05
N GLU A 61 28.12 -5.36 10.39
CA GLU A 61 29.09 -6.26 9.76
C GLU A 61 28.85 -7.74 10.09
N LYS A 62 28.62 -8.08 11.37
CA LYS A 62 28.27 -9.47 11.73
C LYS A 62 26.92 -9.88 11.19
N ARG A 63 25.96 -8.95 11.14
CA ARG A 63 24.63 -9.20 10.61
C ARG A 63 24.66 -9.47 9.11
N ASP A 64 25.41 -8.68 8.36
CA ASP A 64 25.57 -8.85 6.91
C ASP A 64 26.23 -10.20 6.60
N GLU A 65 27.18 -10.66 7.41
CA GLU A 65 27.79 -12.00 7.28
C GLU A 65 26.78 -13.13 7.54
N ILE A 66 26.01 -13.04 8.64
CA ILE A 66 24.98 -14.02 8.99
C ILE A 66 23.89 -14.05 7.91
N TYR A 67 23.40 -12.89 7.49
CA TYR A 67 22.30 -12.79 6.52
C TYR A 67 22.76 -13.19 5.13
N SER A 68 23.97 -12.80 4.72
CA SER A 68 24.56 -13.27 3.47
C SER A 68 24.67 -14.79 3.44
N THR A 69 25.09 -15.40 4.55
CA THR A 69 25.20 -16.87 4.64
C THR A 69 23.83 -17.55 4.54
N ILE A 70 22.84 -17.07 5.30
CA ILE A 70 21.46 -17.64 5.29
C ILE A 70 20.81 -17.47 3.92
N ILE A 71 20.96 -16.31 3.30
CA ILE A 71 20.40 -16.01 1.98
C ILE A 71 21.10 -16.83 0.91
N SER A 72 22.43 -16.96 0.95
CA SER A 72 23.18 -17.78 -0.01
C SER A 72 22.76 -19.25 0.07
N ASP A 73 22.64 -19.81 1.28
CA ASP A 73 22.18 -21.18 1.51
C ASP A 73 20.72 -21.39 1.02
N TRP A 74 19.84 -20.41 1.26
CA TRP A 74 18.47 -20.43 0.72
C TRP A 74 18.46 -20.40 -0.82
N LEU A 75 19.28 -19.54 -1.44
CA LEU A 75 19.41 -19.42 -2.89
C LEU A 75 19.96 -20.69 -3.55
N GLU A 76 20.91 -21.37 -2.89
CA GLU A 76 21.43 -22.65 -3.36
C GLU A 76 20.37 -23.75 -3.37
N LYS A 77 19.45 -23.74 -2.39
CA LYS A 77 18.35 -24.71 -2.27
C LYS A 77 17.21 -24.47 -3.25
N LYS A 78 16.94 -23.22 -3.63
CA LYS A 78 15.90 -22.87 -4.60
C LYS A 78 16.49 -22.87 -6.01
N HIS A 79 16.21 -23.91 -6.80
CA HIS A 79 16.63 -24.09 -8.21
C HIS A 79 16.24 -22.96 -9.20
N GLN A 80 15.76 -21.80 -8.75
CA GLN A 80 15.41 -20.62 -9.55
C GLN A 80 16.51 -19.53 -9.55
N ALA A 81 17.79 -19.93 -9.47
CA ALA A 81 18.94 -19.02 -9.38
C ALA A 81 18.93 -17.84 -10.38
N GLY A 82 18.33 -18.00 -11.56
CA GLY A 82 18.22 -16.93 -12.58
C GLY A 82 17.30 -15.77 -12.20
N PHE A 83 16.13 -16.03 -11.58
CA PHE A 83 15.22 -14.98 -11.11
C PHE A 83 15.85 -14.25 -9.92
N TRP A 84 16.45 -15.02 -9.00
CA TRP A 84 16.96 -14.49 -7.75
C TRP A 84 18.22 -13.64 -7.88
N LYS A 85 19.14 -14.02 -8.78
CA LYS A 85 20.39 -13.26 -9.00
C LYS A 85 20.15 -11.83 -9.51
N ILE A 86 19.00 -11.58 -10.14
CA ILE A 86 18.59 -10.25 -10.59
C ILE A 86 18.15 -9.38 -9.39
N HIS A 87 17.52 -9.98 -8.38
CA HIS A 87 16.98 -9.29 -7.20
C HIS A 87 17.87 -9.36 -5.95
N GLU A 88 18.93 -10.16 -5.96
CA GLU A 88 19.90 -10.33 -4.87
C GLU A 88 20.51 -9.00 -4.40
N LYS A 89 20.93 -8.14 -5.33
CA LYS A 89 21.46 -6.80 -5.00
C LYS A 89 20.41 -5.88 -4.36
N THR A 90 19.15 -6.02 -4.75
CA THR A 90 18.04 -5.29 -4.15
C THR A 90 17.82 -5.78 -2.72
N LEU A 91 17.78 -7.10 -2.53
CA LEU A 91 17.64 -7.73 -1.22
C LEU A 91 18.74 -7.24 -0.27
N PHE A 92 20.01 -7.35 -0.66
CA PHE A 92 21.13 -6.87 0.16
C PHE A 92 21.12 -5.35 0.41
N ARG A 93 20.69 -4.53 -0.55
CA ARG A 93 20.56 -3.08 -0.34
C ARG A 93 19.50 -2.74 0.69
N VAL A 94 18.35 -3.40 0.62
CA VAL A 94 17.24 -3.17 1.56
C VAL A 94 17.59 -3.72 2.94
N LEU A 95 18.17 -4.92 3.02
CA LEU A 95 18.62 -5.50 4.29
C LEU A 95 19.68 -4.66 4.98
N ASN A 96 20.50 -3.93 4.22
CA ASN A 96 21.55 -3.08 4.78
C ASN A 96 21.04 -1.72 5.28
N GLY A 97 19.72 -1.52 5.38
CA GLY A 97 19.11 -0.30 5.91
C GLY A 97 19.47 0.95 5.11
N ARG A 98 20.08 0.77 3.94
CA ARG A 98 20.44 1.85 3.02
C ARG A 98 19.13 2.36 2.45
N GLU A 99 18.99 3.68 2.40
CA GLU A 99 17.85 4.29 1.74
C GLU A 99 17.64 3.58 0.40
N PRO A 100 16.43 3.07 0.10
CA PRO A 100 16.12 2.71 -1.27
C PRO A 100 16.53 3.94 -2.08
N ALA A 101 17.55 3.78 -2.93
CA ALA A 101 18.13 4.91 -3.65
C ALA A 101 16.98 5.72 -4.23
N GLN A 102 16.98 7.06 -4.18
CA GLN A 102 15.99 7.86 -4.91
C GLN A 102 15.84 7.25 -6.32
N GLY A 103 14.68 6.68 -6.62
CA GLY A 103 14.49 5.82 -7.81
C GLY A 103 14.13 4.35 -7.57
N PHE A 104 14.39 3.75 -6.41
CA PHE A 104 13.86 2.45 -6.03
C PHE A 104 12.47 2.69 -5.44
N MET A 105 11.48 2.75 -6.35
CA MET A 105 10.08 3.17 -6.20
C MET A 105 9.74 4.63 -6.60
N ASP A 106 10.72 5.49 -6.93
CA ASP A 106 10.43 6.81 -7.55
C ASP A 106 10.36 6.81 -9.09
N GLY A 107 10.70 5.68 -9.72
CA GLY A 107 10.67 5.56 -11.18
C GLY A 107 9.29 5.23 -11.67
N CYS A 108 8.51 6.25 -12.07
CA CYS A 108 7.55 6.24 -13.18
C CYS A 108 7.22 4.86 -13.79
N PHE A 109 6.55 3.96 -13.06
CA PHE A 109 5.79 2.93 -13.77
C PHE A 109 4.66 3.70 -14.47
N GLU A 110 4.48 3.45 -15.76
CA GLU A 110 3.10 3.51 -16.26
C GLU A 110 2.31 2.66 -15.27
N ILE A 111 1.49 3.29 -14.42
CA ILE A 111 0.48 2.56 -13.68
C ILE A 111 -0.42 1.99 -14.77
N LYS A 112 -0.08 0.78 -15.20
CA LYS A 112 -0.89 -0.04 -16.07
C LYS A 112 -1.94 -0.61 -15.14
N LEU A 113 -3.15 -0.19 -15.42
CA LEU A 113 -4.31 -0.44 -14.61
C LEU A 113 -4.51 -1.96 -14.46
N GLY A 114 -4.47 -2.45 -13.23
CA GLY A 114 -4.60 -3.87 -12.91
C GLY A 114 -3.30 -4.68 -12.93
N GLU A 115 -2.14 -4.08 -13.24
CA GLU A 115 -0.84 -4.76 -13.16
C GLU A 115 -0.14 -4.41 -11.84
N VAL A 116 0.16 -5.44 -11.03
CA VAL A 116 1.12 -5.29 -9.93
C VAL A 116 2.50 -5.05 -10.55
N PRO A 117 3.22 -3.98 -10.20
CA PRO A 117 4.58 -3.77 -10.69
C PRO A 117 5.41 -5.04 -10.45
N SER A 118 6.18 -5.48 -11.45
CA SER A 118 6.96 -6.73 -11.38
C SER A 118 7.83 -6.82 -10.13
N ASP A 119 8.31 -5.68 -9.65
CA ASP A 119 9.13 -5.60 -8.46
C ASP A 119 8.33 -5.81 -7.16
N ILE A 120 7.06 -5.43 -7.09
CA ILE A 120 6.18 -5.71 -5.94
C ILE A 120 5.82 -7.20 -5.89
N ALA A 121 5.49 -7.80 -7.03
CA ALA A 121 5.25 -9.24 -7.12
C ALA A 121 6.52 -10.04 -6.77
N ALA A 122 7.70 -9.52 -7.14
CA ALA A 122 8.96 -10.08 -6.69
C ALA A 122 9.11 -9.97 -5.16
N ILE A 123 8.95 -8.76 -4.58
CA ILE A 123 9.03 -8.52 -3.12
C ILE A 123 8.13 -9.50 -2.36
N ASP A 124 6.86 -9.62 -2.77
CA ASP A 124 5.89 -10.51 -2.14
C ASP A 124 6.33 -11.99 -2.18
N LYS A 125 6.74 -12.43 -3.37
CA LYS A 125 7.27 -13.79 -3.55
C LYS A 125 8.50 -14.05 -2.69
N ILE A 126 9.45 -13.12 -2.60
CA ILE A 126 10.64 -13.30 -1.76
C ILE A 126 10.24 -13.40 -0.29
N GLY A 127 9.38 -12.49 0.17
CA GLY A 127 8.89 -12.48 1.54
C GLY A 127 8.25 -13.81 1.93
N SER A 128 7.33 -14.28 1.09
CA SER A 128 6.65 -15.56 1.30
C SER A 128 7.62 -16.73 1.35
N GLU A 129 8.56 -16.81 0.40
CA GLU A 129 9.52 -17.91 0.37
C GLU A 129 10.56 -17.88 1.51
N LEU A 130 10.85 -16.70 2.07
CA LEU A 130 11.67 -16.58 3.27
C LEU A 130 10.90 -17.07 4.51
N ILE A 131 9.63 -16.73 4.64
CA ILE A 131 8.79 -17.23 5.73
C ILE A 131 8.66 -18.75 5.66
N ASP A 132 8.38 -19.31 4.48
CA ASP A 132 8.36 -20.75 4.26
C ASP A 132 9.71 -21.38 4.65
N TYR A 133 10.82 -20.74 4.30
CA TYR A 133 12.15 -21.23 4.65
C TYR A 133 12.42 -21.18 6.17
N ALA A 134 11.92 -20.17 6.86
CA ALA A 134 12.02 -20.08 8.31
C ALA A 134 11.25 -21.20 9.01
N ASP A 135 10.05 -21.53 8.53
CA ASP A 135 9.28 -22.67 9.05
C ASP A 135 10.01 -24.00 8.79
N ASP A 136 10.55 -24.20 7.59
CA ASP A 136 11.37 -25.35 7.24
C ASP A 136 12.59 -25.54 8.17
N LEU A 137 13.28 -24.44 8.53
CA LEU A 137 14.40 -24.46 9.47
C LEU A 137 13.93 -24.78 10.89
N ALA A 138 12.82 -24.19 11.32
CA ALA A 138 12.23 -24.45 12.62
C ALA A 138 11.85 -25.93 12.80
N GLU A 139 11.27 -26.56 11.78
CA GLU A 139 10.92 -28.00 11.78
C GLU A 139 12.16 -28.91 11.87
N ARG A 140 13.29 -28.46 11.32
CA ARG A 140 14.58 -29.17 11.38
C ARG A 140 15.35 -28.93 12.69
N GLY A 141 14.78 -28.15 13.61
CA GLY A 141 15.41 -27.82 14.90
C GLY A 141 16.39 -26.65 14.85
N ASP A 142 16.50 -25.95 13.71
CA ASP A 142 17.35 -24.77 13.54
C ASP A 142 16.56 -23.47 13.82
N GLY A 143 16.05 -23.38 15.04
CA GLY A 143 15.22 -22.24 15.46
C GLY A 143 15.96 -20.90 15.45
N LEU A 144 17.29 -20.90 15.57
CA LEU A 144 18.08 -19.65 15.58
C LEU A 144 18.15 -19.03 14.18
N ASN A 145 18.41 -19.83 13.15
CA ASN A 145 18.38 -19.31 11.78
C ASN A 145 16.95 -18.98 11.33
N ALA A 146 15.93 -19.75 11.76
CA ALA A 146 14.53 -19.38 11.56
C ALA A 146 14.19 -18.01 12.18
N TYR A 147 14.66 -17.75 13.40
CA TYR A 147 14.52 -16.44 14.05
C TYR A 147 15.20 -15.33 13.25
N HIS A 148 16.42 -15.55 12.75
CA HIS A 148 17.12 -14.57 11.93
C HIS A 148 16.41 -14.28 10.61
N ILE A 149 15.77 -15.27 9.98
CA ILE A 149 14.93 -15.02 8.80
C ILE A 149 13.68 -14.22 9.16
N GLY A 150 13.00 -14.55 10.26
CA GLY A 150 11.88 -13.75 10.76
C GLY A 150 12.27 -12.28 10.96
N HIS A 151 13.44 -12.05 11.52
CA HIS A 151 14.01 -10.71 11.68
C HIS A 151 14.34 -10.01 10.35
N ILE A 152 14.94 -10.73 9.39
CA ILE A 152 15.19 -10.24 8.02
C ILE A 152 13.88 -9.74 7.38
N VAL A 153 12.84 -10.56 7.41
CA VAL A 153 11.53 -10.22 6.82
C VAL A 153 10.91 -9.04 7.56
N PHE A 154 11.05 -9.00 8.89
CA PHE A 154 10.57 -7.89 9.70
C PHE A 154 11.22 -6.55 9.33
N VAL A 155 12.56 -6.49 9.28
CA VAL A 155 13.30 -5.27 8.92
C VAL A 155 12.95 -4.83 7.50
N TRP A 156 12.83 -5.77 6.58
CA TRP A 156 12.40 -5.47 5.22
C TRP A 156 10.98 -4.88 5.20
N GLY A 157 10.06 -5.48 5.95
CA GLY A 157 8.70 -4.99 6.07
C GLY A 157 8.64 -3.56 6.63
N TYR A 158 9.49 -3.25 7.61
CA TYR A 158 9.62 -1.91 8.16
C TYR A 158 10.04 -0.89 7.10
N ASP A 159 11.10 -1.17 6.35
CA ASP A 159 11.59 -0.26 5.32
C ASP A 159 10.57 -0.06 4.20
N LEU A 160 9.87 -1.13 3.80
CA LEU A 160 8.76 -1.05 2.84
C LEU A 160 7.58 -0.24 3.37
N LEU A 161 7.27 -0.31 4.67
CA LEU A 161 6.16 0.43 5.26
C LEU A 161 6.51 1.92 5.45
N GLN A 162 7.72 2.23 5.93
CA GLN A 162 8.09 3.57 6.38
C GLN A 162 8.71 4.44 5.28
N ARG A 163 9.50 3.86 4.37
CA ARG A 163 10.28 4.64 3.39
C ARG A 163 9.63 4.74 2.02
N ASN A 164 8.50 4.08 1.84
CA ASN A 164 7.85 3.91 0.56
C ASN A 164 6.65 4.83 0.43
N THR A 165 6.34 5.21 -0.80
CA THR A 165 5.20 6.06 -1.12
C THR A 165 4.12 5.30 -1.91
N MET A 166 4.41 4.10 -2.41
CA MET A 166 3.45 3.22 -3.09
C MET A 166 2.62 2.42 -2.09
N LEU A 167 1.29 2.44 -2.24
CA LEU A 167 0.36 1.78 -1.34
C LEU A 167 0.57 0.27 -1.27
N ASP A 168 0.66 -0.40 -2.42
CA ASP A 168 0.81 -1.86 -2.45
C ASP A 168 2.10 -2.34 -1.79
N ALA A 169 3.20 -1.62 -1.99
CA ALA A 169 4.46 -2.02 -1.39
C ALA A 169 4.51 -1.70 0.12
N ARG A 170 3.81 -0.66 0.59
CA ARG A 170 3.61 -0.44 2.04
C ARG A 170 2.68 -1.49 2.67
N LEU A 171 1.64 -1.91 1.98
CA LEU A 171 0.77 -3.02 2.41
C LEU A 171 1.57 -4.32 2.51
N GLN A 172 2.43 -4.58 1.53
CA GLN A 172 3.37 -5.69 1.58
C GLN A 172 4.31 -5.57 2.78
N GLY A 173 4.80 -4.35 3.06
CA GLY A 173 5.60 -4.07 4.24
C GLY A 173 4.87 -4.41 5.54
N LEU A 174 3.59 -4.04 5.65
CA LEU A 174 2.74 -4.35 6.79
C LEU A 174 2.54 -5.86 6.98
N TRP A 175 2.29 -6.58 5.89
CA TRP A 175 2.22 -8.05 5.92
C TRP A 175 3.54 -8.67 6.38
N MET A 176 4.67 -8.21 5.83
CA MET A 176 6.02 -8.70 6.18
C MET A 176 6.34 -8.47 7.66
N LEU A 177 5.98 -7.30 8.21
CA LEU A 177 6.14 -7.01 9.64
C LEU A 177 5.40 -8.04 10.50
N ASN A 178 4.14 -8.32 10.16
CA ASN A 178 3.33 -9.30 10.89
C ASN A 178 3.92 -10.72 10.75
N ALA A 179 4.24 -11.14 9.53
CA ALA A 179 4.79 -12.48 9.26
C ALA A 179 6.14 -12.69 9.95
N GLY A 180 7.08 -11.76 9.82
CA GLY A 180 8.38 -11.80 10.46
C GLY A 180 8.29 -11.76 11.99
N GLY A 181 7.43 -10.90 12.54
CA GLY A 181 7.12 -10.84 13.97
C GLY A 181 6.61 -12.17 14.52
N ASN A 182 5.66 -12.81 13.82
CA ASN A 182 5.12 -14.11 14.21
C ASN A 182 6.17 -15.22 14.20
N VAL A 183 7.06 -15.25 13.20
CA VAL A 183 8.17 -16.20 13.15
C VAL A 183 9.08 -15.99 14.37
N MET A 184 9.51 -14.76 14.64
CA MET A 184 10.36 -14.45 15.79
C MET A 184 9.71 -14.88 17.12
N PHE A 185 8.44 -14.52 17.32
CA PHE A 185 7.67 -14.87 18.52
C PHE A 185 7.55 -16.40 18.70
N LYS A 186 7.20 -17.13 17.64
CA LYS A 186 7.13 -18.60 17.63
C LYS A 186 8.48 -19.20 18.04
N MET A 187 9.60 -18.67 17.53
CA MET A 187 10.93 -19.20 17.83
C MET A 187 11.35 -18.95 19.29
N LEU A 188 11.08 -17.76 19.84
CA LEU A 188 11.36 -17.46 21.26
C LEU A 188 10.58 -18.39 22.20
N ARG A 189 9.31 -18.66 21.90
CA ARG A 189 8.48 -19.57 22.70
C ARG A 189 8.88 -21.04 22.60
N GLN A 190 9.17 -21.51 21.39
CA GLN A 190 9.51 -22.92 21.16
C GLN A 190 10.92 -23.26 21.63
N TYR A 191 11.84 -22.29 21.61
CA TYR A 191 13.24 -22.51 21.92
C TYR A 191 13.75 -21.49 22.96
N PRO A 192 13.53 -21.73 24.27
CA PRO A 192 13.93 -20.78 25.33
C PRO A 192 15.43 -20.45 25.37
N LYS A 193 16.27 -21.32 24.80
CA LYS A 193 17.72 -21.07 24.65
C LYS A 193 18.04 -19.99 23.63
N ILE A 194 17.13 -19.66 22.72
CA ILE A 194 17.25 -18.54 21.78
C ILE A 194 17.09 -17.22 22.52
N SER A 195 16.12 -17.12 23.44
CA SER A 195 15.90 -15.91 24.25
C SER A 195 17.14 -15.51 25.06
N ALA A 196 18.01 -16.47 25.42
CA ALA A 196 19.29 -16.18 26.08
C ALA A 196 20.41 -15.72 25.13
N LYS A 197 20.22 -15.89 23.81
CA LYS A 197 21.18 -15.54 22.76
C LYS A 197 20.79 -14.30 21.96
N VAL A 198 19.53 -13.87 22.04
CA VAL A 198 19.03 -12.68 21.36
C VAL A 198 18.62 -11.64 22.40
N GLU A 199 18.89 -10.37 22.13
CA GLU A 199 18.65 -9.27 23.08
C GLU A 199 17.17 -8.82 23.16
N ILE A 200 16.26 -9.54 22.49
CA ILE A 200 14.87 -9.13 22.29
C ILE A 200 13.93 -9.96 23.18
N ASP A 201 13.13 -9.25 23.98
CA ASP A 201 12.09 -9.82 24.84
C ASP A 201 10.80 -10.14 24.05
N GLU A 202 10.12 -11.23 24.41
CA GLU A 202 8.80 -11.63 23.92
C GLU A 202 7.77 -10.48 24.09
N ASN A 203 7.86 -9.71 25.17
CA ASN A 203 6.95 -8.59 25.43
C ASN A 203 7.06 -7.49 24.36
N VAL A 204 8.27 -7.22 23.85
CA VAL A 204 8.49 -6.24 22.78
C VAL A 204 7.84 -6.69 21.48
N LEU A 205 7.90 -8.00 21.18
CA LEU A 205 7.24 -8.57 20.00
C LEU A 205 5.70 -8.55 20.11
N LEU A 206 5.15 -8.69 21.33
CA LEU A 206 3.72 -8.56 21.56
C LEU A 206 3.25 -7.12 21.36
N GLU A 207 3.93 -6.14 21.95
CA GLU A 207 3.60 -4.72 21.77
C GLU A 207 3.68 -4.31 20.29
N LEU A 208 4.69 -4.81 19.58
CA LEU A 208 4.85 -4.62 18.15
C LEU A 208 3.71 -5.24 17.34
N SER A 209 3.30 -6.47 17.66
CA SER A 209 2.18 -7.16 17.02
C SER A 209 0.87 -6.39 17.20
N ASP A 210 0.62 -5.88 18.41
CA ASP A 210 -0.55 -5.06 18.71
C ASP A 210 -0.55 -3.76 17.89
N HIS A 211 0.60 -3.10 17.80
CA HIS A 211 0.75 -1.86 17.03
C HIS A 211 0.56 -2.10 15.52
N VAL A 212 1.16 -3.17 14.97
CA VAL A 212 0.97 -3.58 13.56
C VAL A 212 -0.50 -3.88 13.27
N SER A 213 -1.19 -4.55 14.19
CA SER A 213 -2.62 -4.86 14.08
C SER A 213 -3.49 -3.60 14.09
N GLU A 214 -3.13 -2.60 14.90
CA GLU A 214 -3.81 -1.30 14.90
C GLU A 214 -3.65 -0.57 13.56
N ILE A 215 -2.44 -0.58 12.99
CA ILE A 215 -2.18 -0.01 11.66
C ILE A 215 -3.06 -0.72 10.63
N ASP A 216 -3.06 -2.05 10.61
CA ASP A 216 -3.81 -2.87 9.65
C ASP A 216 -5.32 -2.61 9.70
N GLN A 217 -5.91 -2.55 10.90
CA GLN A 217 -7.34 -2.26 11.07
C GLN A 217 -7.71 -0.87 10.53
N ARG A 218 -6.88 0.14 10.79
CA ARG A 218 -7.14 1.50 10.34
C ARG A 218 -6.91 1.66 8.83
N TRP A 219 -5.86 1.03 8.30
CA TRP A 219 -5.58 1.01 6.87
C TRP A 219 -6.64 0.25 6.10
N SER A 220 -7.14 -0.87 6.62
CA SER A 220 -8.26 -1.61 6.04
C SER A 220 -9.49 -0.72 5.82
N LYS A 221 -9.81 0.17 6.77
CA LYS A 221 -10.89 1.16 6.59
C LYS A 221 -10.59 2.12 5.43
N LYS A 222 -9.39 2.71 5.38
CA LYS A 222 -8.99 3.60 4.27
C LYS A 222 -9.02 2.87 2.91
N LEU A 223 -8.52 1.65 2.86
CA LEU A 223 -8.50 0.83 1.66
C LEU A 223 -9.91 0.58 1.13
N LEU A 224 -10.88 0.30 2.02
CA LEU A 224 -12.28 0.15 1.61
C LEU A 224 -12.82 1.44 0.98
N LEU A 225 -12.48 2.60 1.52
CA LEU A 225 -12.93 3.89 0.97
C LEU A 225 -12.31 4.19 -0.40
N VAL A 226 -11.04 3.83 -0.61
CA VAL A 226 -10.30 4.20 -1.83
C VAL A 226 -10.36 3.13 -2.93
N ARG A 227 -10.40 1.84 -2.57
CA ARG A 227 -10.36 0.69 -3.49
C ARG A 227 -11.70 -0.01 -3.69
N SER A 228 -12.79 0.47 -3.07
CA SER A 228 -14.12 -0.04 -3.37
C SER A 228 -14.40 0.06 -4.87
N VAL A 229 -15.06 -0.96 -5.43
CA VAL A 229 -15.54 -0.98 -6.83
C VAL A 229 -16.55 0.16 -7.06
N THR A 230 -17.33 0.48 -6.02
CA THR A 230 -18.30 1.57 -6.01
C THR A 230 -18.05 2.48 -4.81
N PRO A 231 -16.99 3.30 -4.84
CA PRO A 231 -16.66 4.15 -3.71
C PRO A 231 -17.68 5.28 -3.58
N HIS A 232 -17.92 5.72 -2.36
CA HIS A 232 -18.65 6.96 -2.13
C HIS A 232 -17.75 8.13 -2.56
N LEU A 233 -18.16 8.89 -3.57
CA LEU A 233 -17.28 9.90 -4.18
C LEU A 233 -16.90 11.01 -3.18
N GLY A 234 -17.80 11.37 -2.27
CA GLY A 234 -17.51 12.29 -1.17
C GLY A 234 -16.33 11.85 -0.30
N ASP A 235 -16.25 10.55 0.02
CA ASP A 235 -15.18 9.98 0.86
C ASP A 235 -13.86 9.93 0.09
N LEU A 236 -13.91 9.49 -1.16
CA LEU A 236 -12.73 9.44 -2.02
C LEU A 236 -12.13 10.84 -2.27
N MET A 237 -12.99 11.84 -2.53
CA MET A 237 -12.57 13.23 -2.66
C MET A 237 -11.97 13.75 -1.36
N HIS A 238 -12.53 13.38 -0.21
CA HIS A 238 -12.03 13.80 1.09
C HIS A 238 -10.64 13.20 1.39
N ILE A 239 -10.42 11.92 1.10
CA ILE A 239 -9.12 11.27 1.23
C ILE A 239 -8.07 11.92 0.30
N ALA A 240 -8.41 12.13 -0.97
CA ALA A 240 -7.50 12.75 -1.94
C ALA A 240 -7.02 14.15 -1.50
N GLU A 241 -7.90 14.90 -0.83
CA GLU A 241 -7.63 16.27 -0.38
C GLU A 241 -6.97 16.36 1.00
N LYS A 242 -7.38 15.52 1.96
CA LYS A 242 -7.13 15.73 3.40
C LYS A 242 -6.38 14.63 4.11
N ASP A 243 -6.16 13.46 3.51
CA ASP A 243 -5.47 12.37 4.21
C ASP A 243 -4.03 12.79 4.54
N GLU A 244 -3.62 12.66 5.80
CA GLU A 244 -2.27 13.04 6.22
C GLU A 244 -1.21 12.07 5.67
N ASP A 245 -1.62 10.85 5.28
CA ASP A 245 -0.76 9.88 4.63
C ASP A 245 -0.71 10.14 3.12
N LEU A 246 0.47 10.57 2.66
CA LEU A 246 0.75 10.89 1.26
C LEU A 246 0.38 9.75 0.30
N THR A 247 0.56 8.50 0.72
CA THR A 247 0.27 7.33 -0.12
C THR A 247 -1.21 7.19 -0.40
N PHE A 248 -2.07 7.41 0.61
CA PHE A 248 -3.52 7.38 0.43
C PHE A 248 -4.01 8.58 -0.36
N ARG A 249 -3.39 9.77 -0.21
CA ARG A 249 -3.67 10.91 -1.08
C ARG A 249 -3.35 10.62 -2.54
N ILE A 250 -2.18 10.04 -2.83
CA ILE A 250 -1.78 9.66 -4.19
C ILE A 250 -2.78 8.67 -4.80
N GLU A 251 -3.10 7.57 -4.09
CA GLU A 251 -4.08 6.58 -4.56
C GLU A 251 -5.45 7.23 -4.76
N GLY A 252 -5.88 8.09 -3.82
CA GLY A 252 -7.12 8.85 -3.93
C GLY A 252 -7.19 9.68 -5.21
N VAL A 253 -6.15 10.48 -5.51
CA VAL A 253 -6.06 11.28 -6.74
C VAL A 253 -6.12 10.41 -8.00
N LEU A 254 -5.40 9.29 -8.03
CA LEU A 254 -5.43 8.36 -9.16
C LEU A 254 -6.83 7.77 -9.35
N ARG A 255 -7.48 7.34 -8.27
CA ARG A 255 -8.85 6.81 -8.29
C ARG A 255 -9.86 7.84 -8.77
N LEU A 256 -9.73 9.12 -8.37
CA LEU A 256 -10.57 10.20 -8.92
C LEU A 256 -10.46 10.26 -10.45
N GLY A 257 -9.26 10.11 -11.00
CA GLY A 257 -9.04 10.08 -12.45
C GLY A 257 -9.73 8.91 -13.16
N LEU A 258 -9.91 7.76 -12.49
CA LEU A 258 -10.66 6.63 -13.03
C LEU A 258 -12.18 6.87 -12.94
N PHE A 259 -12.63 7.37 -11.79
CA PHE A 259 -14.06 7.56 -11.52
C PHE A 259 -14.66 8.81 -12.17
N GLN A 260 -13.86 9.75 -12.68
CA GLN A 260 -14.39 10.91 -13.41
C GLN A 260 -15.24 10.49 -14.63
N HIS A 261 -14.93 9.37 -15.27
CA HIS A 261 -15.69 8.82 -16.42
C HIS A 261 -16.95 8.06 -16.00
N ALA A 262 -17.06 7.71 -14.72
CA ALA A 262 -18.21 7.02 -14.12
C ALA A 262 -19.05 7.95 -13.21
N ALA A 263 -18.77 9.26 -13.24
CA ALA A 263 -19.43 10.25 -12.39
C ALA A 263 -20.95 10.28 -12.64
N LYS A 264 -21.73 10.03 -11.59
CA LYS A 264 -23.21 10.01 -11.67
C LYS A 264 -23.86 11.40 -11.71
N SER A 265 -23.11 12.46 -11.35
CA SER A 265 -23.58 13.84 -11.34
C SER A 265 -22.50 14.81 -11.88
N ARG A 266 -22.95 15.96 -12.43
CA ARG A 266 -22.03 17.02 -12.89
C ARG A 266 -21.29 17.70 -11.74
N GLY A 267 -21.92 17.81 -10.57
CA GLY A 267 -21.30 18.35 -9.36
C GLY A 267 -20.09 17.52 -8.92
N ASN A 268 -20.24 16.20 -8.92
CA ASN A 268 -19.13 15.28 -8.66
C ASN A 268 -18.04 15.40 -9.72
N LEU A 269 -18.40 15.36 -11.01
CA LEU A 269 -17.43 15.51 -12.09
C LEU A 269 -16.60 16.80 -11.96
N TRP A 270 -17.26 17.93 -11.74
CA TRP A 270 -16.61 19.22 -11.58
C TRP A 270 -15.67 19.24 -10.37
N LYS A 271 -16.13 18.77 -9.21
CA LYS A 271 -15.30 18.75 -7.99
C LYS A 271 -14.09 17.82 -8.13
N MET A 272 -14.26 16.66 -8.76
CA MET A 272 -13.15 15.75 -9.07
C MET A 272 -12.13 16.39 -10.02
N GLN A 273 -12.59 17.06 -11.08
CA GLN A 273 -11.70 17.79 -11.99
C GLN A 273 -10.92 18.89 -11.28
N GLN A 274 -11.56 19.65 -10.39
CA GLN A 274 -10.87 20.66 -9.58
C GLN A 274 -9.79 20.05 -8.67
N LEU A 275 -10.07 18.92 -8.03
CA LEU A 275 -9.10 18.23 -7.19
C LEU A 275 -7.92 17.69 -8.01
N ILE A 276 -8.18 17.14 -9.19
CA ILE A 276 -7.13 16.69 -10.12
C ILE A 276 -6.28 17.87 -10.61
N GLU A 277 -6.89 18.99 -11.00
CA GLU A 277 -6.20 20.21 -11.41
C GLU A 277 -5.39 20.84 -10.27
N SER A 278 -5.90 20.78 -9.04
CA SER A 278 -5.17 21.20 -7.84
C SER A 278 -3.98 20.29 -7.59
N ALA A 279 -4.16 18.97 -7.71
CA ALA A 279 -3.08 18.00 -7.54
C ALA A 279 -1.95 18.25 -8.54
N GLN A 280 -2.23 18.56 -9.82
CA GLN A 280 -1.23 18.93 -10.84
C GLN A 280 -0.36 20.15 -10.46
N LYS A 281 -0.83 20.98 -9.54
CA LYS A 281 -0.14 22.20 -9.08
C LYS A 281 0.37 22.06 -7.64
N ASP A 282 0.27 20.88 -7.04
CA ASP A 282 0.71 20.62 -5.68
C ASP A 282 2.23 20.77 -5.56
N GLU A 283 2.70 21.30 -4.42
CA GLU A 283 4.12 21.49 -4.14
C GLU A 283 4.84 20.14 -3.96
N ASN A 284 4.11 19.10 -3.52
CA ASN A 284 4.64 17.75 -3.46
C ASN A 284 4.69 17.14 -4.87
N ILE A 285 5.91 16.87 -5.34
CA ILE A 285 6.18 16.34 -6.68
C ILE A 285 5.44 15.02 -6.98
N LEU A 286 5.17 14.18 -5.98
CA LEU A 286 4.47 12.91 -6.17
C LEU A 286 2.97 13.12 -6.39
N ILE A 287 2.35 14.04 -5.64
CA ILE A 287 0.95 14.42 -5.84
C ILE A 287 0.79 15.12 -7.19
N GLN A 288 1.72 15.99 -7.56
CA GLN A 288 1.77 16.61 -8.89
C GLN A 288 1.78 15.57 -10.02
N LYS A 289 2.69 14.59 -9.95
CA LYS A 289 2.75 13.50 -10.93
C LYS A 289 1.46 12.68 -10.96
N ALA A 290 0.89 12.36 -9.79
CA ALA A 290 -0.38 11.65 -9.69
C ALA A 290 -1.52 12.42 -10.34
N GLY A 291 -1.59 13.75 -10.15
CA GLY A 291 -2.56 14.62 -10.79
C GLY A 291 -2.43 14.64 -12.32
N HIS A 292 -1.20 14.71 -12.84
CA HIS A 292 -0.97 14.60 -14.28
C HIS A 292 -1.40 13.24 -14.84
N ARG A 293 -1.12 12.14 -14.12
CA ARG A 293 -1.55 10.81 -14.53
C ARG A 293 -3.07 10.65 -14.48
N ALA A 294 -3.71 11.10 -13.41
CA ALA A 294 -5.16 11.05 -13.23
C ALA A 294 -5.91 11.81 -14.34
N ALA A 295 -5.40 12.97 -14.75
CA ALA A 295 -5.95 13.74 -15.86
C ALA A 295 -5.80 13.05 -17.22
N ALA A 296 -4.79 12.19 -17.37
CA ALA A 296 -4.53 11.46 -18.60
C ALA A 296 -5.36 10.17 -18.74
N PHE A 297 -6.06 9.71 -17.70
CA PHE A 297 -6.88 8.50 -17.79
C PHE A 297 -8.03 8.65 -18.78
N SER A 298 -8.15 7.65 -19.65
CA SER A 298 -9.15 7.57 -20.70
C SER A 298 -10.38 6.75 -20.28
N LEU A 299 -11.41 6.73 -21.12
CA LEU A 299 -12.59 5.90 -20.87
C LEU A 299 -12.29 4.39 -20.99
N ASN A 300 -11.24 4.00 -21.71
CA ASN A 300 -10.82 2.60 -21.83
C ASN A 300 -10.15 2.13 -20.53
N ASP A 301 -9.44 3.02 -19.86
CA ASP A 301 -8.80 2.79 -18.57
C ASP A 301 -9.84 2.50 -17.46
N ALA A 302 -10.98 3.20 -17.50
CA ALA A 302 -12.07 3.00 -16.53
C ALA A 302 -12.80 1.66 -16.67
N LYS A 303 -12.80 1.05 -17.87
CA LYS A 303 -13.49 -0.23 -18.13
C LYS A 303 -12.78 -1.45 -17.54
N VAL A 304 -11.50 -1.33 -17.18
CA VAL A 304 -10.73 -2.42 -16.56
C VAL A 304 -11.20 -2.70 -15.12
N PHE A 305 -11.96 -1.79 -14.50
CA PHE A 305 -12.39 -1.85 -13.10
C PHE A 305 -13.91 -1.99 -12.88
N GLN A 306 -14.70 -2.08 -13.96
CA GLN A 306 -16.16 -2.31 -13.92
C GLN A 306 -16.48 -3.79 -14.13
#